data_AF-A0A965LK57-F1
#
_entry.id   AF-A0A965LK57-F1
#
_cell.length_a   1.000
_cell.length_b   1.000
_cell.length_c   1.000
_cell.angle_alpha   90.00
_cell.angle_beta   90.00
_cell.angle_gamma   90.00
#
_symmetry.space_group_name_H-M   'P 1'
#
loop_
_entity.id
_entity.type
_entity.pdbx_description
1 polymer ?
#
loop_
_entity_poly.entity_id
_entity_poly.type
_entity_poly.pdbx_seq_one_letter_code
_entity_poly.pdbx_strand_id
1 'polypeptide(L)' 'KDPKAKKLEALTYQEALVQGLKVVDSTAFSLCMDNNIPMVVFGMQPEGNITKALLGKKLGTRVSS' A
#
# COMPACT_ATOMS: atom_id res chain seq x y z
N LYS A 1 -18.82 1.24 -0.48
CA LYS A 1 -17.90 0.09 -0.33
C LYS A 1 -18.22 -0.86 -1.48
N ASP A 2 -17.42 -0.87 -2.54
CA ASP A 2 -17.71 -1.63 -3.76
C ASP A 2 -17.48 -3.13 -3.54
N PRO A 3 -18.49 -4.00 -3.73
CA PRO A 3 -18.34 -5.44 -3.56
C PRO A 3 -17.45 -6.08 -4.63
N LYS A 4 -17.19 -5.38 -5.74
CA LYS A 4 -16.27 -5.81 -6.80
C LYS A 4 -14.82 -5.38 -6.57
N ALA A 5 -14.54 -4.60 -5.52
CA ALA A 5 -13.20 -4.13 -5.22
C ALA A 5 -12.30 -5.32 -4.85
N LYS A 6 -11.26 -5.56 -5.66
CA LYS A 6 -10.25 -6.57 -5.40
C LYS A 6 -9.06 -5.94 -4.70
N LYS A 7 -8.56 -6.62 -3.67
CA LYS A 7 -7.30 -6.23 -3.03
C LYS A 7 -6.14 -6.57 -3.97
N LEU A 8 -5.28 -5.61 -4.23
CA LEU A 8 -4.04 -5.80 -4.97
C LEU A 8 -2.95 -6.31 -4.01
N GLU A 9 -2.10 -7.24 -4.44
CA GLU A 9 -1.00 -7.76 -3.61
C GLU A 9 0.25 -6.86 -3.69
N ALA A 10 0.52 -6.35 -4.89
CA ALA A 10 1.57 -5.38 -5.16
C ALA A 10 1.07 -4.42 -6.23
N LEU A 11 1.54 -3.17 -6.17
CA LEU A 11 1.26 -2.15 -7.17
C LEU A 11 2.43 -1.17 -7.22
N THR A 12 2.63 -0.56 -8.37
CA THR A 12 3.62 0.52 -8.50
C THR A 12 3.04 1.87 -8.09
N TYR A 13 3.89 2.85 -7.77
CA TYR A 13 3.42 4.22 -7.51
C TYR A 13 2.57 4.77 -8.67
N GLN A 14 3.00 4.50 -9.90
CA GLN A 14 2.26 4.92 -11.09
C GLN A 14 0.90 4.24 -11.18
N GLU A 15 0.79 2.94 -10.90
CA GLU A 15 -0.48 2.22 -10.89
C GLU A 15 -1.44 2.74 -9.80
N ALA A 16 -0.93 3.07 -8.61
CA ALA A 16 -1.76 3.65 -7.55
C ALA A 16 -2.32 5.00 -7.96
N LEU A 17 -1.51 5.83 -8.62
CA LEU A 17 -1.91 7.14 -9.11
C LEU A 17 -2.97 7.02 -10.21
N VAL A 18 -2.73 6.13 -11.20
CA VAL A 18 -3.65 5.89 -12.33
C VAL A 18 -4.98 5.32 -11.86
N GLN A 19 -4.98 4.41 -10.87
CA GLN A 19 -6.20 3.85 -10.30
C GLN A 19 -6.93 4.80 -9.34
N GLY A 20 -6.38 6.00 -9.10
CA GLY A 20 -6.97 6.98 -8.18
C GLY A 20 -7.11 6.42 -6.76
N LEU A 21 -6.21 5.52 -6.37
CA LEU A 21 -6.23 4.90 -5.05
C LEU A 21 -5.94 5.98 -4.00
N LYS A 22 -7.01 6.47 -3.35
CA LYS A 22 -6.97 7.44 -2.23
C LYS A 22 -6.41 6.84 -0.94
N VAL A 23 -5.27 6.17 -1.05
CA VAL A 23 -4.68 5.38 0.03
C VAL A 23 -3.74 6.24 0.88
N VAL A 24 -3.17 7.31 0.31
CA VAL A 24 -2.24 8.25 0.95
C VAL A 24 -2.48 9.66 0.40
N ASP A 25 -2.18 10.70 1.20
CA ASP A 25 -2.14 12.09 0.76
C ASP A 25 -1.16 12.25 -0.42
N SER A 26 -1.57 12.96 -1.48
CA SER A 26 -0.76 13.10 -2.70
C SER A 26 0.66 13.62 -2.44
N THR A 27 0.85 14.43 -1.40
CA THR A 27 2.15 15.01 -1.03
C THR A 27 3.10 13.94 -0.47
N ALA A 28 2.60 13.13 0.45
CA ALA A 28 3.37 12.03 1.04
C ALA A 28 3.67 10.94 0.00
N PHE A 29 2.77 10.74 -0.96
CA PHE A 29 2.96 9.81 -2.05
C PHE A 29 4.11 10.21 -2.98
N SER A 30 4.15 11.48 -3.43
CA SER A 30 5.25 11.99 -4.26
C SER A 30 6.58 11.93 -3.51
N LEU A 31 6.61 12.28 -2.22
CA LEU A 31 7.82 12.19 -1.42
C LEU A 31 8.39 10.77 -1.38
N CYS A 32 7.52 9.77 -1.18
CA CYS A 32 7.93 8.37 -1.16
C CYS A 32 8.36 7.85 -2.53
N MET A 33 7.73 8.32 -3.61
CA MET A 33 8.12 8.01 -4.98
C MET A 33 9.51 8.56 -5.31
N ASP A 34 9.74 9.85 -5.05
CA ASP A 34 11.01 10.53 -5.36
C ASP A 34 12.18 9.92 -4.58
N ASN A 35 11.92 9.51 -3.33
CA ASN A 35 12.93 8.90 -2.46
C ASN A 35 13.00 7.37 -2.56
N ASN A 36 12.23 6.73 -3.46
CA ASN A 36 12.14 5.27 -3.60
C ASN A 36 11.89 4.55 -2.25
N ILE A 37 11.07 5.14 -1.37
CA ILE A 37 10.80 4.60 -0.03
C ILE A 37 9.69 3.56 -0.13
N PRO A 38 9.98 2.24 0.00
CA PRO A 38 8.95 1.22 -0.14
C PRO A 38 7.87 1.36 0.94
N MET A 39 6.60 1.30 0.53
CA MET A 39 5.46 1.39 1.44
C MET A 39 4.67 0.09 1.48
N VAL A 40 4.11 -0.24 2.64
CA VAL A 40 3.23 -1.41 2.81
C VAL A 40 1.90 -0.93 3.39
N VAL A 41 0.85 -1.07 2.60
CA VAL A 41 -0.51 -0.67 2.99
C VAL A 41 -1.23 -1.89 3.50
N PHE A 42 -1.57 -1.93 4.79
CA PHE A 42 -2.28 -3.06 5.38
C PHE A 42 -3.33 -2.63 6.39
N GLY A 43 -4.33 -3.48 6.59
CA GLY A 43 -5.33 -3.27 7.64
C GLY A 43 -4.77 -3.64 9.02
N MET A 44 -5.05 -2.82 10.03
CA MET A 44 -4.60 -3.04 11.42
C MET A 44 -5.24 -4.27 12.09
N GLN A 45 -6.35 -4.77 11.56
CA GLN A 45 -7.07 -5.92 12.10
C GLN A 45 -6.86 -7.18 11.25
N PRO A 46 -6.84 -8.38 11.87
CA PRO A 46 -6.86 -8.64 13.31
C PRO A 46 -5.49 -8.45 13.96
N GLU A 47 -5.44 -8.61 15.28
CA GLU A 47 -4.22 -8.50 16.08
C GLU A 47 -3.06 -9.35 15.52
N GLY A 48 -1.85 -8.80 15.51
CA GLY A 48 -0.66 -9.43 14.95
C GLY A 48 -0.36 -9.10 13.48
N ASN A 49 -1.22 -8.34 12.79
CA ASN A 49 -0.90 -7.86 11.44
C ASN A 49 0.33 -6.95 11.39
N ILE A 50 0.50 -6.07 12.38
CA ILE A 50 1.70 -5.20 12.47
C ILE A 50 2.96 -6.05 12.60
N THR A 51 2.96 -7.03 13.51
CA THR A 51 4.09 -7.94 13.71
C THR A 51 4.41 -8.72 12.43
N LYS A 52 3.40 -9.24 11.73
CA LYS A 52 3.58 -9.92 10.44
C LYS A 52 4.16 -9.00 9.36
N ALA A 53 3.74 -7.73 9.32
CA ALA A 53 4.28 -6.74 8.39
C ALA A 53 5.76 -6.45 8.69
N LEU A 54 6.12 -6.26 9.96
CA LEU A 54 7.51 -6.07 10.39
C LEU A 54 8.40 -7.27 10.08
N LEU A 55 7.86 -8.49 10.18
CA LEU A 55 8.55 -9.73 9.81
C LEU A 55 8.67 -9.94 8.29
N GLY A 56 8.23 -8.97 7.47
CA GLY A 56 8.29 -9.05 6.01
C GLY A 56 7.32 -10.08 5.41
N LYS A 57 6.31 -10.54 6.16
CA LYS A 57 5.27 -11.40 5.57
C LYS A 57 4.46 -10.59 4.56
N LYS A 58 4.03 -11.26 3.48
CA LYS A 58 3.13 -10.69 2.48
C LYS A 58 1.79 -10.34 3.12
N LEU A 59 1.69 -9.12 3.61
CA LEU A 59 0.52 -8.60 4.29
C LEU A 59 0.15 -7.27 3.66
N GLY A 60 -1.15 -7.07 3.42
CA GLY A 60 -1.59 -5.86 2.73
C GLY A 60 -1.22 -5.83 1.25
N THR A 61 -0.85 -4.65 0.79
CA THR A 61 -0.48 -4.30 -0.58
C THR A 61 0.86 -3.60 -0.53
N ARG A 62 1.85 -4.12 -1.26
CA ARG A 62 3.18 -3.51 -1.33
C ARG A 62 3.20 -2.46 -2.45
N VAL A 63 3.71 -1.28 -2.13
CA VAL A 63 3.95 -0.19 -3.09
C VAL A 63 5.46 -0.01 -3.25
N SER A 64 5.94 -0.16 -4.48
CA SER A 64 7.33 0.08 -4.86
C SER A 64 7.41 0.80 -6.21
N SER A 65 8.56 1.38 -6.51
CA SER A 65 8.87 1.92 -7.84
C SER A 65 8.93 0.83 -8.90
#